data_AF-A0A256YAL2-F1
#
_entry.id   AF-A0A256YAL2-F1
#
_cell.length_a   1.000
_cell.length_b   1.000
_cell.length_c   1.000
_cell.angle_alpha   90.00
_cell.angle_beta   90.00
_cell.angle_gamma   90.00
#
_symmetry.space_group_name_H-M   'P 1'
#
loop_
_entity.id
_entity.type
_entity.pdbx_description
1 polymer ?
#
loop_
_entity_poly.entity_id
_entity_poly.type
_entity_poly.pdbx_seq_one_letter_code
_entity_poly.pdbx_strand_id
1 'polypeptide(L)'
;MSMGNVKEQTKDLEKFQEHIKGKKKEALNLLKENSFLVDEKLEPAIRVALKELNDFAIPFEKNEKLIWRYFIVDENNYSSEEKVKKEKPEEPKKEKKVEEKKIPKKKKARTNTSQKKNEKFFNRVKEFLNRNSIEITDIEGIAKDSLTLRIKRDEKDELLIAYNKKRLTDADFIKAYKKAKEINLRYLILSLGEPSKKISSFIEAIKNLSDLKKIE
;
A
#
# COMPACT_ATOMS: atom_id res chain seq x y z
N MET A 1 16.12 -0.93 -21.19
CA MET A 1 16.94 0.11 -20.53
C MET A 1 16.02 1.21 -20.06
N SER A 2 15.92 1.41 -18.74
CA SER A 2 15.79 2.72 -18.07
C SER A 2 15.48 2.50 -16.59
N MET A 3 16.54 2.25 -15.82
CA MET A 3 16.57 2.14 -14.36
C MET A 3 16.51 3.54 -13.70
N GLY A 4 15.50 4.35 -14.02
CA GLY A 4 15.47 5.77 -13.67
C GLY A 4 14.80 6.13 -12.33
N ASN A 5 13.58 5.66 -12.06
CA ASN A 5 12.71 6.31 -11.06
C ASN A 5 12.34 5.48 -9.82
N VAL A 6 12.92 4.29 -9.64
CA VAL A 6 12.81 3.52 -8.38
C VAL A 6 13.61 4.18 -7.23
N LYS A 7 14.52 5.11 -7.58
CA LYS A 7 15.47 5.72 -6.63
C LYS A 7 14.92 6.84 -5.75
N GLU A 8 13.72 7.37 -6.02
CA GLU A 8 13.23 8.55 -5.28
C GLU A 8 12.23 8.19 -4.19
N GLN A 9 11.38 7.19 -4.39
CA GLN A 9 10.55 6.60 -3.34
C GLN A 9 11.32 5.68 -2.40
N THR A 10 12.48 5.20 -2.86
CA THR A 10 13.46 4.59 -1.96
C THR A 10 14.04 5.62 -1.01
N LYS A 11 14.21 6.92 -1.34
CA LYS A 11 14.88 7.86 -0.41
C LYS A 11 14.13 8.10 0.90
N ASP A 12 12.80 8.19 0.90
CA ASP A 12 12.03 8.36 2.14
C ASP A 12 11.80 7.04 2.89
N LEU A 13 11.78 5.91 2.18
CA LEU A 13 11.79 4.58 2.77
C LEU A 13 13.19 4.15 3.27
N GLU A 14 14.25 4.65 2.65
CA GLU A 14 15.65 4.48 3.03
C GLU A 14 15.87 5.16 4.38
N LYS A 15 15.29 6.34 4.61
CA LYS A 15 15.30 7.00 5.94
C LYS A 15 14.64 6.14 7.04
N PHE A 16 13.59 5.38 6.70
CA PHE A 16 12.98 4.40 7.63
C PHE A 16 13.82 3.12 7.74
N GLN A 17 14.47 2.67 6.67
CA GLN A 17 15.41 1.54 6.68
C GLN A 17 16.68 1.84 7.50
N GLU A 18 17.11 3.09 7.56
CA GLU A 18 18.23 3.54 8.39
C GLU A 18 17.94 3.36 9.90
N HIS A 19 16.66 3.43 10.29
CA HIS A 19 16.21 3.13 11.66
C HIS A 19 15.86 1.66 11.89
N ILE A 20 15.71 0.87 10.82
CA ILE A 20 15.45 -0.57 10.89
C ILE A 20 16.78 -1.32 11.03
N LYS A 21 17.11 -1.72 12.25
CA LYS A 21 18.34 -2.47 12.57
C LYS A 21 18.05 -3.96 12.84
N GLY A 22 19.06 -4.80 12.60
CA GLY A 22 19.02 -6.23 12.89
C GLY A 22 18.08 -7.01 11.97
N LYS A 23 17.38 -8.00 12.53
CA LYS A 23 16.60 -9.01 11.79
C LYS A 23 15.44 -8.44 10.96
N LYS A 24 14.93 -7.25 11.27
CA LYS A 24 13.96 -6.54 10.43
C LYS A 24 14.52 -6.11 9.07
N LYS A 25 15.78 -5.68 9.01
CA LYS A 25 16.40 -5.26 7.75
C LYS A 25 16.60 -6.47 6.82
N GLU A 26 17.05 -7.58 7.41
CA GLU A 26 17.19 -8.86 6.71
C GLU A 26 15.83 -9.34 6.16
N ALA A 27 14.77 -9.27 6.96
CA ALA A 27 13.42 -9.66 6.55
C ALA A 27 12.90 -8.80 5.40
N LEU A 28 13.11 -7.48 5.47
CA LEU A 28 12.69 -6.55 4.43
C LEU A 28 13.44 -6.78 3.11
N ASN A 29 14.75 -6.99 3.16
CA ASN A 29 15.55 -7.31 1.98
C ASN A 29 15.09 -8.61 1.33
N LEU A 30 14.92 -9.68 2.13
CA LEU A 30 14.45 -10.97 1.62
C LEU A 30 13.10 -10.85 0.93
N LEU A 31 12.18 -10.05 1.50
CA LEU A 31 10.85 -9.84 0.94
C LEU A 31 10.89 -9.01 -0.35
N LYS A 32 11.78 -8.02 -0.42
CA LYS A 32 12.01 -7.21 -1.61
C LYS A 32 12.64 -8.02 -2.75
N GLU A 33 13.57 -8.91 -2.44
CA GLU A 33 14.24 -9.76 -3.45
C GLU A 33 13.32 -10.86 -3.99
N ASN A 34 12.58 -11.54 -3.12
CA ASN A 34 11.79 -12.71 -3.51
C ASN A 34 10.32 -12.37 -3.82
N SER A 35 9.87 -11.15 -3.51
CA SER A 35 8.48 -10.65 -3.60
C SER A 35 7.45 -11.42 -2.75
N PHE A 36 7.67 -12.71 -2.51
CA PHE A 36 6.87 -13.62 -1.73
C PHE A 36 7.78 -14.53 -0.89
N LEU A 37 7.46 -14.67 0.40
CA LEU A 37 8.17 -15.52 1.32
C LEU A 37 7.22 -16.47 2.03
N VAL A 38 7.47 -17.76 1.99
CA VAL A 38 6.65 -18.77 2.69
C VAL A 38 7.08 -18.83 4.15
N ASP A 39 6.17 -18.53 5.09
CA ASP A 39 6.45 -18.44 6.54
C ASP A 39 7.19 -19.68 7.07
N GLU A 40 6.72 -20.87 6.68
CA GLU A 40 7.27 -22.15 7.14
C GLU A 40 8.75 -22.35 6.78
N LYS A 41 9.23 -21.73 5.71
CA LYS A 41 10.62 -21.82 5.25
C LYS A 41 11.53 -20.75 5.87
N LEU A 42 10.98 -19.79 6.61
CA LEU A 42 11.71 -18.66 7.17
C LEU A 42 12.16 -18.94 8.60
N GLU A 43 13.31 -18.38 8.96
CA GLU A 43 13.78 -18.42 10.34
C GLU A 43 12.78 -17.74 11.29
N PRO A 44 12.60 -18.23 12.53
CA PRO A 44 11.68 -17.64 13.50
C PRO A 44 11.87 -16.14 13.72
N ALA A 45 13.12 -15.67 13.71
CA ALA A 45 13.45 -14.26 13.85
C ALA A 45 12.96 -13.42 12.66
N ILE A 46 13.03 -13.95 11.44
CA ILE A 46 12.53 -13.30 10.22
C ILE A 46 11.00 -13.26 10.23
N ARG A 47 10.33 -14.32 10.71
CA ARG A 47 8.87 -14.33 10.85
C ARG A 47 8.36 -13.28 11.83
N VAL A 48 9.03 -13.14 12.98
CA VAL A 48 8.71 -12.10 13.96
C VAL A 48 8.95 -10.72 13.35
N ALA A 49 10.06 -10.54 12.64
CA ALA A 49 10.35 -9.29 11.95
C ALA A 49 9.31 -8.94 10.87
N LEU A 50 8.87 -9.89 10.05
CA LEU A 50 7.82 -9.66 9.04
C LEU A 50 6.48 -9.25 9.67
N LYS A 51 6.11 -9.84 10.81
CA LYS A 51 4.93 -9.43 11.59
C LYS A 51 5.02 -8.00 12.11
N GLU A 52 6.22 -7.52 12.39
CA GLU A 52 6.43 -6.14 12.81
C GLU A 52 6.50 -5.16 11.63
N LEU A 53 6.76 -5.66 10.41
CA LEU A 53 6.80 -4.90 9.16
C LEU A 53 5.41 -4.85 8.51
N ASN A 54 4.36 -4.53 9.27
CA ASN A 54 2.97 -4.52 8.78
C ASN A 54 2.73 -3.57 7.58
N ASP A 55 3.57 -2.55 7.43
CA ASP A 55 3.50 -1.60 6.33
C ASP A 55 4.12 -2.13 5.02
N PHE A 56 4.97 -3.16 5.10
CA PHE A 56 5.72 -3.71 3.96
C PHE A 56 5.39 -5.16 3.64
N ALA A 57 5.01 -5.93 4.65
CA ALA A 57 4.81 -7.37 4.59
C ALA A 57 3.34 -7.69 4.86
N ILE A 58 2.64 -8.11 3.81
CA ILE A 58 1.23 -8.46 3.90
C ILE A 58 1.12 -9.99 3.95
N PRO A 59 0.63 -10.57 5.06
CA PRO A 59 0.42 -12.01 5.15
C PRO A 59 -0.85 -12.41 4.40
N PHE A 60 -0.78 -13.52 3.67
CA PHE A 60 -1.91 -14.16 3.00
C PHE A 60 -1.74 -15.68 3.02
N GLU A 61 -2.83 -16.43 2.94
CA GLU A 61 -2.81 -17.90 2.98
C GLU A 61 -3.11 -18.45 1.59
N LYS A 62 -2.21 -19.28 1.05
CA LYS A 62 -2.37 -19.92 -0.26
C LYS A 62 -1.84 -21.34 -0.20
N ASN A 63 -2.62 -22.30 -0.70
CA ASN A 63 -2.30 -23.73 -0.64
C ASN A 63 -2.00 -24.22 0.80
N GLU A 64 -2.84 -23.83 1.77
CA GLU A 64 -2.70 -24.16 3.21
C GLU A 64 -1.39 -23.68 3.86
N LYS A 65 -0.65 -22.79 3.20
CA LYS A 65 0.60 -22.22 3.69
C LYS A 65 0.46 -20.71 3.86
N LEU A 66 1.05 -20.21 4.95
CA LEU A 66 1.14 -18.77 5.19
C LEU A 66 2.29 -18.18 4.37
N ILE A 67 1.98 -17.15 3.59
CA ILE A 67 2.92 -16.48 2.70
C ILE A 67 2.89 -14.99 3.00
N TRP A 68 4.07 -14.39 3.03
CA TRP A 68 4.27 -12.96 3.17
C TRP A 68 4.54 -12.39 1.78
N ARG A 69 3.69 -11.50 1.29
CA ARG A 69 3.96 -10.74 0.06
C ARG A 69 4.48 -9.37 0.38
N TYR A 70 5.34 -8.87 -0.50
CA TYR A 70 5.72 -7.48 -0.49
C TYR A 70 4.52 -6.61 -0.86
N PHE A 71 4.37 -5.46 -0.19
CA PHE A 71 3.17 -4.63 -0.32
C PHE A 71 2.86 -4.18 -1.75
N ILE A 72 3.90 -4.05 -2.60
CA ILE A 72 3.79 -3.64 -4.01
C ILE A 72 3.24 -4.76 -4.90
N VAL A 73 3.42 -6.03 -4.52
CA VAL A 73 3.15 -7.18 -5.41
C VAL A 73 1.79 -7.80 -5.11
N ASP A 74 0.99 -8.05 -6.16
CA ASP A 74 -0.36 -8.61 -6.06
C ASP A 74 -0.35 -10.12 -5.79
N GLU A 75 -1.32 -10.62 -5.01
CA GLU A 75 -1.46 -12.05 -4.67
C GLU A 75 -1.69 -12.94 -5.90
N ASN A 76 -2.29 -12.40 -6.97
CA ASN A 76 -2.50 -13.14 -8.22
C ASN A 76 -1.20 -13.43 -8.97
N ASN A 77 -0.14 -12.66 -8.73
CA ASN A 77 1.18 -12.90 -9.30
C ASN A 77 1.93 -14.03 -8.59
N TYR A 78 1.41 -14.56 -7.48
CA TYR A 78 1.97 -15.76 -6.87
C TYR A 78 1.59 -16.98 -7.72
N SER A 79 2.43 -17.30 -8.71
CA SER A 79 2.45 -18.62 -9.33
C SER A 79 3.17 -19.57 -8.38
N SER A 80 2.63 -20.76 -8.16
CA SER A 80 3.20 -21.80 -7.27
C SER A 80 4.59 -22.30 -7.66
N GLU A 81 5.20 -21.70 -8.69
CA GLU A 81 6.39 -22.15 -9.40
C GLU A 81 7.47 -21.06 -9.56
N GLU A 82 7.80 -20.28 -8.52
CA GLU A 82 9.04 -19.50 -8.52
C GLU A 82 10.04 -19.94 -7.44
N LYS A 83 10.93 -20.80 -7.95
CA LYS A 83 12.28 -21.17 -7.55
C LYS A 83 12.90 -20.37 -6.39
N VAL A 84 12.90 -21.00 -5.22
CA VAL A 84 13.91 -20.73 -4.18
C VAL A 84 15.24 -21.31 -4.65
N LYS A 85 16.02 -20.53 -5.43
CA LYS A 85 17.46 -20.80 -5.59
C LYS A 85 18.17 -20.27 -4.34
N LYS A 86 18.39 -21.18 -3.39
CA LYS A 86 19.40 -21.04 -2.33
C LYS A 86 20.76 -21.30 -2.96
N GLU A 87 21.62 -20.30 -3.00
CA GLU A 87 23.06 -20.54 -2.87
C GLU A 87 23.49 -20.06 -1.49
N LYS A 88 24.02 -21.03 -0.76
CA LYS A 88 24.63 -20.97 0.57
C LYS A 88 26.14 -20.79 0.35
N PRO A 89 26.87 -20.18 1.29
CA PRO A 89 27.78 -20.99 2.12
C PRO A 89 27.58 -20.67 3.62
N GLU A 90 27.30 -21.63 4.52
CA GLU A 90 28.28 -22.37 5.37
C GLU A 90 29.26 -21.42 6.08
N GLU A 91 29.41 -21.37 7.41
CA GLU A 91 29.11 -22.22 8.58
C GLU A 91 29.50 -21.39 9.86
N PRO A 92 29.50 -21.89 11.12
CA PRO A 92 28.66 -22.90 11.79
C PRO A 92 28.16 -22.48 13.21
N LYS A 93 27.15 -23.24 13.68
CA LYS A 93 26.89 -23.72 15.06
C LYS A 93 26.92 -22.74 16.26
N LYS A 94 25.75 -22.67 16.94
CA LYS A 94 25.64 -23.22 18.30
C LYS A 94 24.20 -23.59 18.66
N GLU A 95 24.04 -24.86 18.98
CA GLU A 95 22.85 -25.49 19.55
C GLU A 95 22.47 -24.87 20.90
N LYS A 96 21.17 -24.76 21.17
CA LYS A 96 20.57 -25.14 22.47
C LYS A 96 19.05 -25.27 22.38
N LYS A 97 18.65 -26.52 22.12
CA LYS A 97 17.61 -27.32 22.80
C LYS A 97 16.72 -26.58 23.83
N VAL A 98 15.43 -26.42 23.52
CA VAL A 98 14.30 -26.42 24.48
C VAL A 98 13.08 -26.93 23.70
N GLU A 99 12.79 -28.24 23.81
CA GLU A 99 11.74 -28.81 24.65
C GLU A 99 10.33 -28.38 24.27
N GLU A 100 9.73 -29.26 23.48
CA GLU A 100 8.34 -29.36 23.09
C GLU A 100 7.45 -29.59 24.33
N LYS A 101 6.52 -28.68 24.62
CA LYS A 101 5.26 -29.04 25.29
C LYS A 101 4.16 -27.98 25.13
N LYS A 102 3.17 -28.43 24.36
CA LYS A 102 1.71 -28.25 24.54
C LYS A 102 1.15 -26.83 24.52
N ILE A 103 0.70 -26.49 23.32
CA ILE A 103 -0.38 -25.56 22.98
C ILE A 103 -1.63 -25.84 23.84
N PRO A 104 -2.18 -24.83 24.56
CA PRO A 104 -3.61 -24.77 24.83
C PRO A 104 -4.30 -23.94 23.75
N LYS A 105 -5.28 -24.57 23.09
CA LYS A 105 -6.20 -23.99 22.11
C LYS A 105 -7.02 -22.82 22.70
N LYS A 106 -7.31 -21.86 21.81
CA LYS A 106 -8.49 -20.98 21.75
C LYS A 106 -8.80 -20.09 22.97
N LYS A 107 -8.62 -18.78 22.77
CA LYS A 107 -9.72 -17.83 22.91
C LYS A 107 -9.89 -17.01 21.63
N LYS A 108 -11.07 -17.17 21.02
CA LYS A 108 -11.61 -16.33 19.95
C LYS A 108 -11.99 -14.95 20.51
N ALA A 109 -12.06 -13.97 19.60
CA ALA A 109 -12.62 -12.61 19.70
C ALA A 109 -11.77 -11.61 20.49
N ARG A 110 -11.34 -10.49 19.89
CA ARG A 110 -12.19 -9.52 19.18
C ARG A 110 -11.62 -9.15 17.80
N THR A 111 -12.33 -9.53 16.75
CA THR A 111 -12.18 -8.91 15.42
C THR A 111 -12.63 -7.46 15.51
N ASN A 112 -11.69 -6.53 15.38
CA ASN A 112 -12.01 -5.11 15.23
C ASN A 112 -12.76 -4.91 13.91
N THR A 113 -14.05 -4.61 14.02
CA THR A 113 -14.99 -4.38 12.92
C THR A 113 -14.61 -3.24 11.96
N SER A 114 -13.57 -2.46 12.26
CA SER A 114 -13.06 -1.39 11.38
C SER A 114 -12.20 -1.90 10.22
N GLN A 115 -11.46 -3.02 10.38
CA GLN A 115 -10.56 -3.54 9.33
C GLN A 115 -11.34 -4.02 8.10
N LYS A 116 -12.46 -4.73 8.30
CA LYS A 116 -13.32 -5.22 7.20
C LYS A 116 -13.99 -4.09 6.39
N LYS A 117 -14.25 -2.93 6.98
CA LYS A 117 -14.88 -1.80 6.28
C LYS A 117 -13.91 -1.12 5.32
N ASN A 118 -12.64 -0.99 5.72
CA ASN A 118 -11.62 -0.36 4.89
C ASN A 118 -11.25 -1.24 3.68
N GLU A 119 -11.21 -2.56 3.88
CA GLU A 119 -10.96 -3.54 2.81
C GLU A 119 -12.04 -3.47 1.70
N LYS A 120 -13.33 -3.40 2.08
CA LYS A 120 -14.42 -3.24 1.10
C LYS A 120 -14.34 -1.94 0.32
N PHE A 121 -13.93 -0.85 0.96
CA PHE A 121 -13.79 0.45 0.29
C PHE A 121 -12.61 0.44 -0.68
N PHE A 122 -11.46 -0.06 -0.25
CA PHE A 122 -10.27 -0.20 -1.10
C PHE A 122 -10.54 -1.05 -2.34
N ASN A 123 -11.24 -2.19 -2.18
CA ASN A 123 -11.58 -3.07 -3.29
C ASN A 123 -12.45 -2.38 -4.35
N ARG A 124 -13.40 -1.52 -3.92
CA ARG A 124 -14.21 -0.73 -4.86
C ARG A 124 -13.37 0.29 -5.64
N VAL A 125 -12.40 0.92 -4.98
CA VAL A 125 -11.48 1.84 -5.65
C VAL A 125 -10.64 1.08 -6.66
N LYS A 126 -10.07 -0.09 -6.28
CA LYS A 126 -9.29 -0.94 -7.19
C LYS A 126 -10.10 -1.39 -8.41
N GLU A 127 -11.34 -1.82 -8.20
CA GLU A 127 -12.25 -2.23 -9.28
C GLU A 127 -12.56 -1.07 -10.25
N PHE A 128 -12.77 0.14 -9.72
CA PHE A 128 -12.95 1.34 -10.54
C PHE A 128 -11.70 1.62 -11.40
N LEU A 129 -10.51 1.56 -10.81
CA LEU A 129 -9.26 1.84 -11.52
C LEU A 129 -9.00 0.81 -12.63
N ASN A 130 -9.19 -0.48 -12.32
CA ASN A 130 -9.05 -1.57 -13.29
C ASN A 130 -10.00 -1.39 -14.49
N ARG A 131 -11.26 -1.00 -14.24
CA ARG A 131 -12.24 -0.76 -15.32
C ARG A 131 -11.89 0.42 -16.23
N ASN A 132 -11.12 1.37 -15.72
CA ASN A 132 -10.74 2.59 -16.46
C ASN A 132 -9.31 2.51 -17.01
N SER A 133 -8.67 1.34 -16.97
CA SER A 133 -7.26 1.14 -17.37
C SER A 133 -6.31 2.10 -16.64
N ILE A 134 -6.60 2.39 -15.38
CA ILE A 134 -5.78 3.25 -14.52
C ILE A 134 -4.89 2.35 -13.68
N GLU A 135 -3.59 2.52 -13.80
CA GLU A 135 -2.61 1.75 -13.04
C GLU A 135 -2.30 2.47 -11.72
N ILE A 136 -2.25 1.72 -10.62
CA ILE A 136 -1.77 2.26 -9.34
C ILE A 136 -0.25 2.18 -9.36
N THR A 137 0.42 3.32 -9.30
CA THR A 137 1.87 3.39 -9.23
C THR A 137 2.38 3.44 -7.80
N ASP A 138 1.65 4.07 -6.88
CA ASP A 138 2.02 4.13 -5.47
C ASP A 138 0.84 4.43 -4.51
N ILE A 139 1.04 4.23 -3.21
CA ILE A 139 0.10 4.54 -2.13
C ILE A 139 0.69 5.66 -1.25
N GLU A 140 0.23 6.88 -1.47
CA GLU A 140 0.69 8.08 -0.73
C GLU A 140 0.12 8.15 0.69
N GLY A 141 -1.00 7.49 0.98
CA GLY A 141 -1.51 7.41 2.35
C GLY A 141 -2.89 6.80 2.51
N ILE A 142 -3.07 6.14 3.64
CA ILE A 142 -4.34 5.52 4.04
C ILE A 142 -4.82 6.18 5.32
N ALA A 143 -6.02 6.74 5.28
CA ALA A 143 -6.74 7.22 6.44
C ALA A 143 -8.00 6.38 6.68
N LYS A 144 -8.68 6.64 7.80
CA LYS A 144 -9.92 5.95 8.17
C LYS A 144 -11.01 6.06 7.10
N ASP A 145 -11.14 7.24 6.50
CA ASP A 145 -12.23 7.57 5.56
C ASP A 145 -11.71 8.08 4.21
N SER A 146 -10.42 7.94 3.93
CA SER A 146 -9.85 8.34 2.64
C SER A 146 -8.60 7.55 2.28
N LEU A 147 -8.37 7.38 0.99
CA LEU A 147 -7.22 6.74 0.39
C LEU A 147 -6.56 7.73 -0.57
N THR A 148 -5.25 7.89 -0.51
CA THR A 148 -4.46 8.70 -1.43
C THR A 148 -3.53 7.76 -2.19
N LEU A 149 -3.65 7.70 -3.51
CA LEU A 149 -2.87 6.85 -4.40
C LEU A 149 -2.20 7.71 -5.46
N ARG A 150 -1.00 7.34 -5.88
CA ARG A 150 -0.45 7.77 -7.16
C ARG A 150 -0.92 6.81 -8.23
N ILE A 151 -1.44 7.35 -9.31
CA ILE A 151 -1.99 6.58 -10.42
C ILE A 151 -1.38 7.04 -11.73
N LYS A 152 -1.40 6.17 -12.72
CA LYS A 152 -0.99 6.46 -14.08
C LYS A 152 -2.17 6.22 -15.02
N ARG A 153 -2.53 7.25 -15.77
CA ARG A 153 -3.62 7.24 -16.77
C ARG A 153 -3.10 7.85 -18.07
N ASP A 154 -3.21 7.11 -19.17
CA ASP A 154 -2.74 7.56 -20.50
C ASP A 154 -1.29 8.10 -20.46
N GLU A 155 -0.42 7.34 -19.78
CA GLU A 155 0.99 7.67 -19.50
C GLU A 155 1.26 8.89 -18.62
N LYS A 156 0.23 9.53 -18.07
CA LYS A 156 0.36 10.70 -17.18
C LYS A 156 0.18 10.29 -15.73
N ASP A 157 1.09 10.76 -14.89
CA ASP A 157 1.00 10.58 -13.44
C ASP A 157 -0.04 11.56 -12.85
N GLU A 158 -0.95 11.02 -12.04
CA GLU A 158 -1.97 11.78 -11.32
C GLU A 158 -2.07 11.29 -9.86
N LEU A 159 -2.50 12.19 -8.98
CA LEU A 159 -2.81 11.89 -7.59
C LEU A 159 -4.30 11.57 -7.45
N LEU A 160 -4.63 10.34 -7.10
CA LEU A 160 -5.98 9.95 -6.75
C LEU A 160 -6.24 10.13 -5.26
N ILE A 161 -7.33 10.81 -4.91
CA ILE A 161 -7.82 10.89 -3.53
C ILE A 161 -9.25 10.35 -3.49
N ALA A 162 -9.41 9.14 -2.97
CA ALA A 162 -10.70 8.50 -2.79
C ALA A 162 -11.22 8.71 -1.37
N TYR A 163 -12.40 9.34 -1.23
CA TYR A 163 -13.09 9.52 0.04
C TYR A 163 -14.20 8.49 0.21
N ASN A 164 -14.22 7.83 1.37
CA ASN A 164 -15.29 6.96 1.82
C ASN A 164 -16.50 7.77 2.33
N LYS A 165 -16.93 8.76 1.55
CA LYS A 165 -18.02 9.68 1.86
C LYS A 165 -18.95 9.79 0.66
N LYS A 166 -20.26 9.87 0.92
CA LYS A 166 -21.25 10.10 -0.14
C LYS A 166 -21.29 11.55 -0.64
N ARG A 167 -20.90 12.50 0.22
CA ARG A 167 -20.89 13.93 -0.07
C ARG A 167 -19.54 14.51 0.33
N LEU A 168 -18.96 15.28 -0.56
CA LEU A 168 -17.72 16.03 -0.32
C LEU A 168 -18.05 17.45 0.11
N THR A 169 -17.20 18.00 0.97
CA THR A 169 -17.25 19.39 1.42
C THR A 169 -16.10 20.19 0.82
N ASP A 170 -16.21 21.52 0.81
CA ASP A 170 -15.15 22.41 0.31
C ASP A 170 -13.79 22.12 0.98
N ALA A 171 -13.80 21.75 2.27
CA ALA A 171 -12.60 21.36 3.00
C ALA A 171 -11.93 20.08 2.44
N ASP A 172 -12.71 19.12 1.94
CA ASP A 172 -12.17 17.90 1.33
C ASP A 172 -11.47 18.22 -0.01
N PHE A 173 -12.01 19.15 -0.81
CA PHE A 173 -11.39 19.64 -2.04
C PHE A 173 -10.12 20.44 -1.76
N ILE A 174 -10.14 21.33 -0.77
CA ILE A 174 -8.95 22.11 -0.38
C ILE A 174 -7.83 21.19 0.10
N LYS A 175 -8.15 20.18 0.92
CA LYS A 175 -7.17 19.17 1.36
C LYS A 175 -6.57 18.42 0.19
N ALA A 176 -7.41 18.04 -0.78
CA ALA A 176 -6.96 17.34 -1.96
C ALA A 176 -6.05 18.20 -2.84
N TYR A 177 -6.45 19.46 -3.07
CA TYR A 177 -5.63 20.44 -3.79
C TYR A 177 -4.29 20.68 -3.09
N LYS A 178 -4.27 20.87 -1.77
CA LYS A 178 -3.03 21.07 -1.01
C LYS A 178 -2.05 19.92 -1.22
N LYS A 179 -2.52 18.68 -1.04
CA LYS A 179 -1.71 17.47 -1.29
C LYS A 179 -1.18 17.42 -2.71
N ALA A 180 -2.04 17.65 -3.69
CA ALA A 180 -1.67 17.64 -5.10
C ALA A 180 -0.64 18.72 -5.45
N LYS A 181 -0.80 19.91 -4.86
CA LYS A 181 0.13 21.04 -4.99
C LYS A 181 1.49 20.74 -4.37
N GLU A 182 1.52 20.11 -3.20
CA GLU A 182 2.76 19.72 -2.51
C GLU A 182 3.64 18.80 -3.37
N ILE A 183 3.02 17.88 -4.11
CA ILE A 183 3.72 16.93 -4.99
C ILE A 183 3.73 17.36 -6.46
N ASN A 184 3.17 18.53 -6.79
CA ASN A 184 3.05 19.09 -8.13
C ASN A 184 2.45 18.14 -9.18
N LEU A 185 1.40 17.40 -8.80
CA LEU A 185 0.67 16.50 -9.71
C LEU A 185 -0.76 16.99 -9.94
N ARG A 186 -1.32 16.65 -11.11
CA ARG A 186 -2.77 16.72 -11.30
C ARG A 186 -3.44 15.72 -10.39
N TYR A 187 -4.66 16.01 -9.95
CA TYR A 187 -5.35 15.14 -9.02
C TYR A 187 -6.77 14.81 -9.46
N LEU A 188 -7.19 13.60 -9.10
CA LEU A 188 -8.52 13.06 -9.29
C LEU A 188 -9.12 12.78 -7.92
N ILE A 189 -10.37 13.17 -7.71
CA ILE A 189 -11.10 12.85 -6.47
C ILE A 189 -12.15 11.79 -6.79
N LEU A 190 -12.24 10.76 -5.96
CA LEU A 190 -13.34 9.80 -5.97
C LEU A 190 -14.16 9.91 -4.69
N SER A 191 -15.47 9.77 -4.81
CA SER A 191 -16.40 9.69 -3.69
C SER A 191 -17.42 8.57 -3.92
N LEU A 192 -18.09 8.13 -2.86
CA LEU A 192 -19.12 7.10 -2.94
C LEU A 192 -20.48 7.61 -3.46
N GLY A 193 -20.60 8.91 -3.69
CA GLY A 193 -21.79 9.54 -4.21
C GLY A 193 -21.45 10.68 -5.14
N GLU A 194 -22.47 11.14 -5.85
CA GLU A 194 -22.34 12.24 -6.81
C GLU A 194 -22.07 13.59 -6.11
N PRO A 195 -21.35 14.50 -6.79
CA PRO A 195 -21.22 15.87 -6.32
C PRO A 195 -22.60 16.53 -6.19
N SER A 196 -22.75 17.38 -5.18
CA SER A 196 -23.97 18.18 -5.02
C SER A 196 -24.15 19.13 -6.21
N LYS A 197 -25.39 19.52 -6.52
CA LYS A 197 -25.69 20.51 -7.58
C LYS A 197 -24.80 21.76 -7.49
N LYS A 198 -24.61 22.29 -6.27
CA LYS A 198 -23.74 23.45 -6.01
C LYS A 198 -22.28 23.19 -6.45
N ILE A 199 -21.74 22.02 -6.11
CA ILE A 199 -20.36 21.64 -6.47
C ILE A 199 -20.26 21.45 -8.00
N SER A 200 -21.22 20.76 -8.61
CA SER A 200 -21.24 20.55 -10.05
C SER A 200 -21.29 21.86 -10.83
N SER A 201 -22.19 22.77 -10.46
CA SER A 201 -22.27 24.11 -11.08
C SER A 201 -21.00 24.92 -10.86
N PHE A 202 -20.34 24.80 -9.69
CA PHE A 202 -19.07 25.47 -9.44
C PHE A 202 -17.94 24.93 -10.33
N ILE A 203 -17.80 23.60 -10.44
CA ILE A 203 -16.81 22.96 -11.31
C ILE A 203 -17.01 23.39 -12.76
N GLU A 204 -18.26 23.46 -13.22
CA GLU A 204 -18.60 23.90 -14.57
C GLU A 204 -18.26 25.38 -14.80
N ALA A 205 -18.58 26.25 -13.85
CA ALA A 205 -18.28 27.69 -13.93
C ALA A 205 -16.78 27.99 -13.99
N ILE A 206 -15.96 27.25 -13.23
CA ILE A 206 -14.50 27.48 -13.20
C ILE A 206 -13.76 26.83 -14.38
N LYS A 207 -14.38 25.87 -15.09
CA LYS A 207 -13.72 25.11 -16.17
C LYS A 207 -13.22 26.00 -17.31
N ASN A 208 -13.94 27.09 -17.59
CA ASN A 208 -13.63 28.06 -18.65
C ASN A 208 -13.24 29.44 -18.11
N LEU A 209 -12.95 29.56 -16.81
CA LEU A 209 -12.50 30.83 -16.22
C LEU A 209 -11.07 31.14 -16.71
N SER A 210 -10.89 32.29 -17.37
CA SER A 210 -9.60 32.69 -17.93
C SER A 210 -8.65 33.27 -16.89
N ASP A 211 -9.11 34.22 -16.08
CA ASP A 211 -8.32 34.83 -15.01
C ASP A 211 -9.24 35.51 -13.97
N LEU A 212 -8.74 35.70 -12.75
CA LEU A 212 -9.42 36.44 -11.68
C LEU A 212 -8.47 37.51 -11.14
N LYS A 213 -8.68 38.76 -11.52
CA LYS A 213 -7.84 39.89 -11.11
C LYS A 213 -8.53 40.74 -10.07
N LYS A 214 -7.76 41.20 -9.08
CA LYS A 214 -8.18 42.26 -8.17
C LYS A 214 -8.03 43.60 -8.88
N ILE A 215 -9.03 44.46 -8.78
CA ILE A 215 -8.94 45.86 -9.19
C ILE A 215 -8.43 46.63 -7.96
N GLU A 216 -7.38 47.44 -8.16
CA GLU A 216 -6.90 48.44 -7.19
C GLU A 216 -7.58 49.78 -7.41
#